data_AF-A0A2S7DK11-F1
#
_entry.id   AF-A0A2S7DK11-F1
#
_cell.length_a   1.000
_cell.length_b   1.000
_cell.length_c   1.000
_cell.angle_alpha   90.00
_cell.angle_beta   90.00
_cell.angle_gamma   90.00
#
_symmetry.space_group_name_H-M   'P 1'
#
loop_
_entity.id
_entity.type
_entity.pdbx_description
1 polymer ?
#
loop_
_entity_poly.entity_id
_entity_poly.type
_entity_poly.pdbx_seq_one_letter_code
_entity_poly.pdbx_strand_id
1 'polypeptide(L)'
;MQRYGQLLLCVLACSGIPVLTSCQPQTTGTPDVPTHIAASGEVPIVRPLQLATMASPVVVEFNVEPPGKSATGTLFLGIRVSDEDALKSIEAAQALRRSDLHAELVLKRLEPNGAVNMPLARVESQAGVPARTIAVSADGRVPGVWLDEVDGSSLQSAGMESPERHYTQLAFAWAQGIQPGKYQLSIRLLGQPPQLASIESELLVAYRHKSK
;
A
#
# COMPACT_ATOMS: atom_id res chain seq x y z
N MET A 1 25.30 -36.21 67.30
CA MET A 1 26.25 -37.34 67.20
C MET A 1 27.51 -36.84 66.50
N GLN A 2 28.71 -37.20 66.99
CA GLN A 2 29.99 -36.85 66.36
C GLN A 2 30.47 -37.96 65.41
N ARG A 3 31.24 -37.57 64.38
CA ARG A 3 32.38 -38.29 63.75
C ARG A 3 33.09 -37.25 62.86
N TYR A 4 34.34 -36.86 63.11
CA TYR A 4 35.59 -37.55 62.75
C TYR A 4 35.62 -37.97 61.25
N GLY A 5 36.57 -37.55 60.41
CA GLY A 5 37.71 -36.64 60.59
C GLY A 5 38.52 -36.47 59.28
N GLN A 6 39.52 -35.56 59.32
CA GLN A 6 40.87 -35.58 58.67
C GLN A 6 41.22 -36.74 57.68
N LEU A 7 42.08 -36.59 56.64
CA LEU A 7 43.17 -35.63 56.39
C LEU A 7 43.71 -35.69 54.92
N LEU A 8 44.31 -34.58 54.46
CA LEU A 8 45.48 -34.44 53.55
C LEU A 8 45.39 -34.48 51.99
N LEU A 9 46.29 -33.67 51.41
CA LEU A 9 46.52 -33.18 50.03
C LEU A 9 46.79 -34.19 48.91
N CYS A 10 46.44 -33.78 47.66
CA CYS A 10 47.29 -33.75 46.44
C CYS A 10 46.50 -33.20 45.21
N VAL A 11 47.05 -32.58 44.15
CA VAL A 11 48.29 -31.76 43.97
C VAL A 11 48.21 -30.94 42.65
N LEU A 12 48.99 -29.84 42.52
CA LEU A 12 49.36 -29.04 41.32
C LEU A 12 48.36 -28.72 40.17
N ALA A 13 48.10 -27.41 40.04
CA ALA A 13 48.21 -26.58 38.82
C ALA A 13 47.86 -27.15 37.43
N CYS A 14 46.86 -26.54 36.78
CA CYS A 14 46.96 -26.19 35.36
C CYS A 14 46.16 -24.91 35.04
N SER A 15 46.74 -24.05 34.21
CA SER A 15 46.25 -22.70 33.88
C SER A 15 45.15 -22.71 32.81
N GLY A 16 44.12 -21.89 33.00
CA GLY A 16 43.13 -21.60 31.96
C GLY A 16 42.10 -20.57 32.42
N ILE A 17 42.20 -19.34 31.92
CA ILE A 17 41.14 -18.31 32.08
C ILE A 17 40.28 -18.37 30.83
N PRO A 18 39.06 -18.95 30.86
CA PRO A 18 38.08 -18.71 29.81
C PRO A 18 37.53 -17.29 30.01
N VAL A 19 38.01 -16.35 29.20
CA VAL A 19 37.33 -15.06 29.05
C VAL A 19 35.98 -15.36 28.40
N LEU A 20 34.90 -15.38 29.19
CA LEU A 20 33.54 -15.45 28.69
C LEU A 20 33.19 -14.09 28.06
N THR A 21 33.70 -13.87 26.86
CA THR A 21 33.30 -12.77 25.99
C THR A 21 31.81 -12.92 25.71
N SER A 22 31.01 -12.02 26.27
CA SER A 22 29.58 -11.96 26.01
C SER A 22 29.35 -11.66 24.52
N CYS A 23 28.96 -12.69 23.77
CA CYS A 23 28.32 -12.47 22.48
C CYS A 23 26.92 -11.90 22.75
N GLN A 24 26.78 -10.58 22.79
CA GLN A 24 25.47 -9.94 22.68
C GLN A 24 24.94 -10.16 21.25
N PRO A 25 23.79 -10.82 21.07
CA PRO A 25 23.06 -10.75 19.81
C PRO A 25 22.29 -9.43 19.82
N GLN A 26 22.87 -8.37 19.27
CA GLN A 26 22.14 -7.12 19.02
C GLN A 26 21.98 -6.92 17.52
N THR A 27 20.94 -7.59 17.03
CA THR A 27 19.99 -7.10 16.04
C THR A 27 20.57 -6.16 15.01
N THR A 28 21.06 -6.74 13.91
CA THR A 28 21.08 -6.04 12.63
C THR A 28 19.65 -5.61 12.35
N GLY A 29 19.33 -4.34 12.63
CA GLY A 29 18.10 -3.74 12.14
C GLY A 29 18.18 -3.74 10.63
N THR A 30 17.48 -4.68 9.99
CA THR A 30 17.34 -4.70 8.54
C THR A 30 16.87 -3.31 8.13
N PRO A 31 17.58 -2.60 7.25
CA PRO A 31 17.06 -1.36 6.70
C PRO A 31 15.67 -1.64 6.12
N ASP A 32 14.70 -0.80 6.45
CA ASP A 32 13.34 -0.90 5.93
C ASP A 32 13.38 -0.47 4.45
N VAL A 33 13.84 -1.40 3.60
CA VAL A 33 14.00 -1.20 2.16
C VAL A 33 12.61 -1.24 1.53
N PRO A 34 12.19 -0.19 0.79
CA PRO A 34 10.94 -0.22 0.04
C PRO A 34 10.85 -1.48 -0.80
N THR A 35 9.74 -2.21 -0.70
CA THR A 35 9.56 -3.43 -1.49
C THR A 35 9.30 -3.02 -2.94
N HIS A 36 10.38 -2.92 -3.71
CA HIS A 36 10.34 -2.60 -5.14
C HIS A 36 9.91 -3.84 -5.90
N ILE A 37 8.64 -3.85 -6.32
CA ILE A 37 8.13 -4.88 -7.23
C ILE A 37 8.34 -4.34 -8.65
N ALA A 38 9.51 -4.66 -9.21
CA ALA A 38 9.87 -4.36 -10.58
C ALA A 38 8.99 -5.17 -11.57
N ALA A 39 7.77 -4.70 -11.79
CA ALA A 39 6.86 -5.23 -12.78
C ALA A 39 6.53 -4.14 -13.81
N SER A 40 7.03 -4.29 -15.04
CA SER A 40 6.61 -3.47 -16.18
C SER A 40 5.14 -3.75 -16.49
N GLY A 41 4.23 -3.03 -15.83
CA GLY A 41 2.80 -3.06 -16.11
C GLY A 41 2.38 -1.91 -17.02
N GLU A 42 1.28 -2.09 -17.74
CA GLU A 42 0.55 -1.03 -18.45
C GLU A 42 -0.74 -0.75 -17.67
N VAL A 43 -1.25 0.48 -17.70
CA VAL A 43 -2.55 0.81 -17.08
C VAL A 43 -3.68 0.11 -17.85
N PRO A 44 -4.60 -0.64 -17.20
CA PRO A 44 -4.82 -0.71 -15.76
C PRO A 44 -3.92 -1.69 -15.01
N ILE A 45 -3.58 -1.34 -13.76
CA ILE A 45 -2.86 -2.20 -12.81
C ILE A 45 -3.82 -2.63 -11.70
N VAL A 46 -3.89 -3.95 -11.48
CA VAL A 46 -4.51 -4.58 -10.31
C VAL A 46 -3.47 -5.42 -9.58
N ARG A 47 -3.33 -5.27 -8.26
CA ARG A 47 -2.46 -6.10 -7.41
C ARG A 47 -3.11 -6.33 -6.04
N PRO A 48 -3.01 -7.52 -5.41
CA PRO A 48 -3.44 -7.72 -4.04
C PRO A 48 -2.81 -6.68 -3.08
N LEU A 49 -3.63 -6.10 -2.21
CA LEU A 49 -3.19 -5.15 -1.18
C LEU A 49 -3.83 -5.52 0.16
N GLN A 50 -3.00 -5.90 1.13
CA GLN A 50 -3.48 -6.17 2.48
C GLN A 50 -3.72 -4.87 3.23
N LEU A 51 -4.91 -4.73 3.83
CA LEU A 51 -5.33 -3.56 4.59
C LEU A 51 -4.73 -3.57 6.01
N ALA A 52 -3.41 -3.44 6.08
CA ALA A 52 -2.60 -3.46 7.28
C ALA A 52 -1.67 -2.23 7.33
N THR A 53 -1.13 -1.93 8.52
CA THR A 53 -0.17 -0.82 8.66
C THR A 53 1.13 -1.18 7.94
N MET A 54 1.61 -0.30 7.07
CA MET A 54 2.80 -0.55 6.27
C MET A 54 4.02 0.20 6.85
N ALA A 55 5.08 -0.56 7.16
CA ALA A 55 6.36 -0.01 7.58
C ALA A 55 7.03 0.74 6.40
N SER A 56 7.35 0.00 5.34
CA SER A 56 7.75 0.52 4.02
C SER A 56 6.57 0.71 3.05
N PRO A 57 6.66 1.65 2.09
CA PRO A 57 5.73 1.72 0.96
C PRO A 57 5.90 0.51 0.02
N VAL A 58 4.81 0.14 -0.64
CA VAL A 58 4.84 -0.65 -1.87
C VAL A 58 5.08 0.32 -3.03
N VAL A 59 6.02 -0.03 -3.90
CA VAL A 59 6.37 0.76 -5.08
C VAL A 59 6.01 -0.02 -6.35
N VAL A 60 5.21 0.61 -7.21
CA VAL A 60 4.74 0.07 -8.49
C VAL A 60 5.17 1.00 -9.61
N GLU A 61 5.94 0.48 -10.57
CA GLU A 61 6.25 1.17 -11.82
C GLU A 61 5.29 0.71 -12.92
N PHE A 62 4.87 1.63 -13.78
CA PHE A 62 3.95 1.32 -14.87
C PHE A 62 4.09 2.30 -16.04
N ASN A 63 3.69 1.85 -17.22
CA ASN A 63 3.54 2.69 -18.40
C ASN A 63 2.08 3.16 -18.51
N VAL A 64 1.92 4.40 -18.94
CA VAL A 64 0.63 5.01 -19.25
C VAL A 64 0.57 5.25 -20.75
N GLU A 65 -0.41 4.64 -21.41
CA GLU A 65 -0.81 4.94 -22.78
C GLU A 65 -1.90 6.03 -22.81
N PRO A 66 -2.23 6.65 -23.96
CA PRO A 66 -3.38 7.56 -24.06
C PRO A 66 -4.70 6.89 -23.59
N PRO A 67 -5.61 7.63 -22.94
CA PRO A 67 -6.85 7.07 -22.43
C PRO A 67 -7.78 6.56 -23.56
N GLY A 68 -8.44 5.43 -23.30
CA GLY A 68 -9.48 4.87 -24.17
C GLY A 68 -10.73 5.76 -24.28
N LYS A 69 -11.63 5.41 -25.21
CA LYS A 69 -12.84 6.21 -25.50
C LYS A 69 -13.80 6.37 -24.31
N SER A 70 -13.81 5.40 -23.41
CA SER A 70 -14.63 5.31 -22.20
C SER A 70 -13.94 5.90 -20.95
N ALA A 71 -12.72 6.41 -21.11
CA ALA A 71 -11.87 6.94 -20.06
C ALA A 71 -11.72 8.47 -20.15
N THR A 72 -11.39 9.08 -19.01
CA THR A 72 -10.90 10.47 -18.95
C THR A 72 -9.37 10.48 -18.88
N GLY A 73 -8.73 11.62 -19.16
CA GLY A 73 -7.28 11.82 -18.94
C GLY A 73 -6.88 11.96 -17.46
N THR A 74 -7.63 11.33 -16.55
CA THR A 74 -7.39 11.34 -15.09
C THR A 74 -7.09 9.92 -14.63
N LEU A 75 -5.95 9.69 -14.00
CA LEU A 75 -5.69 8.43 -13.31
C LEU A 75 -6.39 8.42 -11.96
N PHE A 76 -7.09 7.33 -11.67
CA PHE A 76 -7.55 6.92 -10.36
C PHE A 76 -6.39 6.19 -9.66
N LEU A 77 -6.11 6.55 -8.42
CA LEU A 77 -5.13 5.90 -7.55
C LEU A 77 -5.87 5.46 -6.27
N GLY A 78 -6.12 4.16 -6.13
CA GLY A 78 -7.03 3.68 -5.11
C GLY A 78 -6.99 2.19 -4.89
N ILE A 79 -8.08 1.66 -4.37
CA ILE A 79 -8.31 0.23 -4.17
C ILE A 79 -9.64 -0.18 -4.79
N ARG A 80 -9.78 -1.48 -5.04
CA ARG A 80 -11.09 -2.12 -5.20
C ARG A 80 -11.24 -3.27 -4.21
N VAL A 81 -12.48 -3.50 -3.79
CA VAL A 81 -12.90 -4.70 -3.05
C VAL A 81 -13.82 -5.52 -3.94
N SER A 82 -13.94 -6.82 -3.66
CA SER A 82 -14.86 -7.68 -4.42
C SER A 82 -15.44 -8.82 -3.61
N ASP A 83 -16.68 -9.17 -3.92
CA ASP A 83 -17.42 -10.31 -3.37
C ASP A 83 -18.25 -10.93 -4.51
N GLU A 84 -18.74 -12.15 -4.31
CA GLU A 84 -19.71 -12.80 -5.21
C GLU A 84 -21.10 -12.14 -5.10
N ASP A 85 -21.36 -11.43 -4.00
CA ASP A 85 -22.56 -10.64 -3.74
C ASP A 85 -22.28 -9.13 -3.91
N ALA A 86 -22.99 -8.49 -4.84
CA ALA A 86 -22.87 -7.06 -5.10
C ALA A 86 -23.12 -6.19 -3.85
N LEU A 87 -24.05 -6.59 -2.97
CA LEU A 87 -24.35 -5.84 -1.77
C LEU A 87 -23.17 -5.87 -0.79
N LYS A 88 -22.54 -7.03 -0.59
CA LYS A 88 -21.38 -7.17 0.30
C LYS A 88 -20.16 -6.40 -0.20
N SER A 89 -19.92 -6.38 -1.50
CA SER A 89 -18.88 -5.55 -2.12
C SER A 89 -19.09 -4.05 -1.81
N ILE A 90 -20.34 -3.58 -1.91
CA ILE A 90 -20.72 -2.21 -1.57
C ILE A 90 -20.60 -1.95 -0.06
N GLU A 91 -21.02 -2.90 0.79
CA GLU A 91 -20.92 -2.79 2.25
C GLU A 91 -19.46 -2.71 2.72
N ALA A 92 -18.58 -3.54 2.18
CA ALA A 92 -17.14 -3.51 2.43
C ALA A 92 -16.54 -2.14 2.01
N ALA A 93 -16.91 -1.63 0.84
CA ALA A 93 -16.48 -0.31 0.38
C ALA A 93 -17.00 0.83 1.28
N GLN A 94 -18.25 0.75 1.75
CA GLN A 94 -18.78 1.70 2.72
C GLN A 94 -18.09 1.61 4.09
N ALA A 95 -17.72 0.41 4.55
CA ALA A 95 -16.95 0.21 5.76
C ALA A 95 -15.56 0.87 5.66
N LEU A 96 -14.89 0.70 4.51
CA LEU A 96 -13.61 1.38 4.20
C LEU A 96 -13.76 2.91 4.22
N ARG A 97 -14.77 3.45 3.53
CA ARG A 97 -15.03 4.90 3.47
C ARG A 97 -15.40 5.52 4.82
N ARG A 98 -15.95 4.75 5.76
CA ARG A 98 -16.28 5.17 7.14
C ARG A 98 -15.16 4.89 8.15
N SER A 99 -14.06 4.27 7.72
CA SER A 99 -12.93 3.91 8.58
C SER A 99 -11.84 4.98 8.61
N ASP A 100 -10.93 4.87 9.58
CA ASP A 100 -9.70 5.66 9.70
C ASP A 100 -8.59 5.12 8.75
N LEU A 101 -8.96 4.70 7.52
CA LEU A 101 -8.00 4.18 6.53
C LEU A 101 -7.23 5.33 5.90
N HIS A 102 -6.04 5.59 6.42
CA HIS A 102 -5.16 6.63 5.93
C HIS A 102 -4.05 6.05 5.05
N ALA A 103 -3.51 6.87 4.15
CA ALA A 103 -2.38 6.49 3.31
C ALA A 103 -1.45 7.66 3.00
N GLU A 104 -0.20 7.35 2.69
CA GLU A 104 0.73 8.23 1.99
C GLU A 104 0.85 7.77 0.52
N LEU A 105 0.57 8.66 -0.42
CA LEU A 105 0.65 8.42 -1.86
C LEU A 105 1.60 9.44 -2.50
N VAL A 106 2.56 8.94 -3.28
CA VAL A 106 3.41 9.77 -4.15
C VAL A 106 3.43 9.16 -5.54
N LEU A 107 2.94 9.91 -6.53
CA LEU A 107 3.09 9.58 -7.94
C LEU A 107 4.23 10.39 -8.56
N LYS A 108 5.12 9.71 -9.28
CA LYS A 108 6.20 10.34 -10.05
C LYS A 108 6.10 9.96 -11.52
N ARG A 109 6.34 10.92 -12.43
CA ARG A 109 6.69 10.63 -13.82
C ARG A 109 8.20 10.35 -13.88
N LEU A 110 8.58 9.28 -14.57
CA LEU A 110 9.98 8.91 -14.77
C LEU A 110 10.44 9.42 -16.14
N GLU A 111 11.42 10.32 -16.12
CA GLU A 111 11.98 11.00 -17.29
C GLU A 111 13.46 10.58 -17.47
N PRO A 112 14.06 10.77 -18.67
CA PRO A 112 15.46 10.40 -18.90
C PRO A 112 16.48 11.08 -17.96
N ASN A 113 16.11 12.22 -17.36
CA ASN A 113 16.96 13.04 -16.50
C ASN A 113 16.55 13.02 -15.02
N GLY A 114 15.57 12.21 -14.60
CA GLY A 114 15.14 12.12 -13.21
C GLY A 114 13.67 11.74 -13.04
N ALA A 115 13.10 12.06 -11.88
CA ALA A 115 11.70 11.79 -11.57
C ALA A 115 10.99 13.06 -11.09
N VAL A 116 9.84 13.36 -11.68
CA VAL A 116 9.04 14.57 -11.39
C VAL A 116 7.81 14.16 -10.58
N ASN A 117 7.59 14.78 -9.42
CA ASN A 117 6.39 14.56 -8.62
C ASN A 117 5.16 15.07 -9.38
N MET A 118 4.14 14.22 -9.52
CA MET A 118 2.87 14.60 -10.15
C MET A 118 1.91 15.17 -9.08
N PRO A 119 1.20 16.28 -9.37
CA PRO A 119 0.18 16.79 -8.48
C PRO A 119 -0.97 15.80 -8.36
N LEU A 120 -1.32 15.47 -7.11
CA LEU A 120 -2.46 14.63 -6.78
C LEU A 120 -3.57 15.49 -6.17
N ALA A 121 -4.81 15.09 -6.41
CA ALA A 121 -5.99 15.65 -5.77
C ALA A 121 -6.74 14.56 -4.98
N ARG A 122 -7.36 14.92 -3.86
CA ARG A 122 -8.19 14.04 -3.02
C ARG A 122 -9.51 14.73 -2.68
N VAL A 123 -10.49 13.95 -2.23
CA VAL A 123 -11.68 14.53 -1.59
C VAL A 123 -11.33 14.93 -0.16
N GLU A 124 -11.91 16.04 0.27
CA GLU A 124 -12.05 16.43 1.66
C GLU A 124 -13.55 16.51 1.98
N SER A 125 -13.95 15.84 3.06
CA SER A 125 -15.34 15.76 3.50
C SER A 125 -15.38 16.04 5.00
N GLN A 126 -16.16 17.04 5.40
CA GLN A 126 -16.37 17.44 6.79
C GLN A 126 -17.86 17.40 7.10
N ALA A 127 -18.22 17.00 8.32
CA ALA A 127 -19.62 16.97 8.75
C ALA A 127 -20.28 18.36 8.57
N GLY A 128 -21.43 18.41 7.88
CA GLY A 128 -22.16 19.65 7.58
C GLY A 128 -21.60 20.50 6.44
N VAL A 129 -20.52 20.08 5.76
CA VAL A 129 -19.92 20.80 4.63
C VAL A 129 -19.97 19.94 3.37
N PRO A 130 -20.35 20.48 2.19
CA PRO A 130 -20.23 19.76 0.93
C PRO A 130 -18.81 19.26 0.68
N ALA A 131 -18.67 18.00 0.27
CA ALA A 131 -17.37 17.43 -0.06
C ALA A 131 -16.73 18.19 -1.22
N ARG A 132 -15.42 18.46 -1.12
CA ARG A 132 -14.66 19.23 -2.10
C ARG A 132 -13.39 18.50 -2.52
N THR A 133 -12.98 18.69 -3.77
CA THR A 133 -11.68 18.20 -4.25
C THR A 133 -10.60 19.22 -3.93
N ILE A 134 -9.53 18.79 -3.28
CA ILE A 134 -8.36 19.63 -2.93
C ILE A 134 -7.06 18.92 -3.29
N ALA A 135 -5.96 19.67 -3.38
CA ALA A 135 -4.65 19.08 -3.60
C ALA A 135 -4.21 18.20 -2.40
N VAL A 136 -3.50 17.11 -2.70
CA VAL A 136 -2.72 16.37 -1.69
C VAL A 136 -1.49 17.19 -1.33
N SER A 137 -1.15 17.24 -0.05
CA SER A 137 0.03 17.94 0.47
C SER A 137 1.35 17.27 0.04
N ALA A 138 2.47 17.99 0.18
CA ALA A 138 3.79 17.50 -0.25
C ALA A 138 4.31 16.27 0.54
N ASP A 139 3.69 15.95 1.67
CA ASP A 139 3.91 14.72 2.44
C ASP A 139 3.15 13.50 1.89
N GLY A 140 2.32 13.69 0.85
CA GLY A 140 1.53 12.63 0.21
C GLY A 140 0.32 12.17 1.02
N ARG A 141 -0.04 12.82 2.13
CA ARG A 141 -1.05 12.29 3.06
C ARG A 141 -2.49 12.42 2.57
N VAL A 142 -3.18 11.29 2.59
CA VAL A 142 -4.59 11.14 2.22
C VAL A 142 -5.36 10.53 3.40
N PRO A 143 -6.20 11.31 4.10
CA PRO A 143 -7.01 10.81 5.21
C PRO A 143 -8.35 10.26 4.70
N GLY A 144 -8.35 9.02 4.21
CA GLY A 144 -9.56 8.29 3.80
C GLY A 144 -9.61 7.95 2.31
N VAL A 145 -10.72 7.32 1.91
CA VAL A 145 -11.01 6.90 0.53
C VAL A 145 -12.40 7.35 0.09
N TRP A 146 -12.63 7.48 -1.22
CA TRP A 146 -13.90 7.93 -1.78
C TRP A 146 -14.40 7.03 -2.92
N LEU A 147 -15.70 6.74 -2.94
CA LEU A 147 -16.33 5.96 -4.02
C LEU A 147 -16.24 6.74 -5.34
N ASP A 148 -15.69 6.12 -6.37
CA ASP A 148 -15.56 6.66 -7.72
C ASP A 148 -15.31 5.51 -8.73
N GLU A 149 -15.55 5.74 -10.01
CA GLU A 149 -15.53 4.71 -11.04
C GLU A 149 -14.32 4.84 -11.99
N VAL A 150 -13.72 3.70 -12.34
CA VAL A 150 -12.69 3.58 -13.38
C VAL A 150 -13.28 3.00 -14.67
N ASP A 151 -12.58 3.13 -15.79
CA ASP A 151 -12.99 2.58 -17.08
C ASP A 151 -12.99 1.04 -17.06
N GLY A 152 -14.12 0.46 -16.67
CA GLY A 152 -14.34 -0.99 -16.63
C GLY A 152 -14.14 -1.69 -17.98
N SER A 153 -14.25 -0.97 -19.12
CA SER A 153 -13.95 -1.56 -20.43
C SER A 153 -12.45 -1.84 -20.63
N SER A 154 -11.58 -1.04 -20.00
CA SER A 154 -10.13 -1.31 -19.96
C SER A 154 -9.79 -2.50 -19.06
N LEU A 155 -10.40 -2.58 -17.87
CA LEU A 155 -10.20 -3.70 -16.93
C LEU A 155 -10.70 -5.03 -17.52
N GLN A 156 -11.87 -5.03 -18.16
CA GLN A 156 -12.41 -6.21 -18.84
C GLN A 156 -11.51 -6.66 -19.99
N SER A 157 -11.05 -5.72 -20.83
CA SER A 157 -10.15 -6.02 -21.96
C SER A 157 -8.80 -6.57 -21.51
N ALA A 158 -8.31 -6.15 -20.34
CA ALA A 158 -7.09 -6.65 -19.71
C ALA A 158 -7.28 -7.97 -18.93
N GLY A 159 -8.49 -8.55 -18.91
CA GLY A 159 -8.79 -9.78 -18.16
C GLY A 159 -8.75 -9.59 -16.64
N MET A 160 -8.89 -8.36 -16.14
CA MET A 160 -8.82 -8.01 -14.72
C MET A 160 -10.19 -7.96 -14.03
N GLU A 161 -11.27 -8.18 -14.77
CA GLU A 161 -12.64 -8.37 -14.24
C GLU A 161 -13.03 -9.85 -14.31
N SER A 162 -13.59 -10.39 -13.22
CA SER A 162 -14.28 -11.69 -13.24
C SER A 162 -15.79 -11.50 -13.40
N PRO A 163 -16.48 -12.27 -14.27
CA PRO A 163 -17.94 -12.23 -14.37
C PRO A 163 -18.65 -12.80 -13.13
N GLU A 164 -17.92 -13.50 -12.25
CA GLU A 164 -18.43 -14.11 -11.02
C GLU A 164 -18.27 -13.20 -9.79
N ARG A 165 -17.68 -12.01 -9.94
CA ARG A 165 -17.42 -11.09 -8.83
C ARG A 165 -17.93 -9.68 -9.12
N HIS A 166 -18.38 -9.01 -8.07
CA HIS A 166 -18.80 -7.62 -8.11
C HIS A 166 -17.74 -6.74 -7.46
N TYR A 167 -17.18 -5.81 -8.22
CA TYR A 167 -16.10 -4.93 -7.77
C TYR A 167 -16.63 -3.56 -7.36
N THR A 168 -16.26 -3.08 -6.17
CA THR A 168 -16.53 -1.70 -5.73
C THR A 168 -15.22 -0.96 -5.52
N GLN A 169 -15.11 0.24 -6.08
CA GLN A 169 -13.85 0.97 -6.26
C GLN A 169 -13.82 2.21 -5.35
N LEU A 170 -12.69 2.45 -4.67
CA LEU A 170 -12.48 3.66 -3.86
C LEU A 170 -11.13 4.31 -4.15
N ALA A 171 -11.16 5.58 -4.55
CA ALA A 171 -9.97 6.39 -4.77
C ALA A 171 -9.39 6.86 -3.43
N PHE A 172 -8.07 6.79 -3.26
CA PHE A 172 -7.36 7.66 -2.34
C PHE A 172 -7.19 9.05 -2.98
N ALA A 173 -6.72 9.07 -4.23
CA ALA A 173 -6.42 10.28 -4.96
C ALA A 173 -6.60 10.11 -6.47
N TRP A 174 -6.59 11.24 -7.17
CA TRP A 174 -6.56 11.32 -8.63
C TRP A 174 -5.36 12.11 -9.10
N ALA A 175 -4.79 11.71 -10.24
CA ALA A 175 -3.80 12.49 -10.96
C ALA A 175 -4.41 12.98 -12.29
N GLN A 176 -4.56 14.30 -12.44
CA GLN A 176 -5.19 14.93 -13.60
C GLN A 176 -4.15 15.35 -14.64
N GLY A 177 -4.54 15.39 -15.92
CA GLY A 177 -3.69 15.88 -17.00
C GLY A 177 -2.49 14.99 -17.33
N ILE A 178 -2.56 13.71 -16.91
CA ILE A 178 -1.49 12.72 -17.09
C ILE A 178 -1.18 12.54 -18.58
N GLN A 179 0.10 12.64 -18.92
CA GLN A 179 0.62 12.40 -20.27
C GLN A 179 1.13 10.97 -20.41
N PRO A 180 1.13 10.38 -21.61
CA PRO A 180 1.75 9.06 -21.83
C PRO A 180 3.22 9.01 -21.38
N GLY A 181 3.69 7.84 -20.99
CA GLY A 181 5.07 7.61 -20.53
C GLY A 181 5.16 6.72 -19.29
N LYS A 182 6.35 6.65 -18.68
CA LYS A 182 6.59 5.80 -17.51
C LYS A 182 6.36 6.55 -16.20
N TYR A 183 5.76 5.87 -15.23
CA TYR A 183 5.43 6.40 -13.91
C TYR A 183 5.83 5.43 -12.79
N GLN A 184 5.90 5.96 -11.58
CA GLN A 184 6.11 5.21 -10.34
C GLN A 184 5.12 5.71 -9.28
N LEU A 185 4.26 4.82 -8.78
CA LEU A 185 3.43 5.05 -7.60
C LEU A 185 4.11 4.43 -6.38
N SER A 186 4.28 5.24 -5.34
CA SER A 186 4.58 4.79 -3.98
C SER A 186 3.30 4.90 -3.15
N ILE A 187 2.89 3.81 -2.49
CA ILE A 187 1.74 3.79 -1.59
C ILE A 187 2.10 3.13 -0.25
N ARG A 188 1.70 3.76 0.85
CA ARG A 188 1.90 3.25 2.21
C ARG A 188 0.63 3.46 3.04
N LEU A 189 0.02 2.37 3.50
CA LEU A 189 -1.14 2.45 4.39
C LEU A 189 -0.69 2.83 5.81
N LEU A 190 -1.34 3.86 6.35
CA LEU A 190 -1.07 4.42 7.67
C LEU A 190 -2.15 3.96 8.65
N GLY A 191 -1.80 2.99 9.49
CA GLY A 191 -2.72 2.39 10.45
C GLY A 191 -3.45 1.17 9.92
N GLN A 192 -4.05 0.43 10.84
CA GLN A 192 -4.78 -0.81 10.59
C GLN A 192 -6.04 -0.80 11.44
N PRO A 193 -7.16 -0.24 10.95
CA PRO A 193 -8.45 -0.37 11.61
C PRO A 193 -8.79 -1.87 11.69
N PRO A 194 -8.84 -2.51 12.89
CA PRO A 194 -8.85 -3.98 12.98
C PRO A 194 -10.03 -4.66 12.28
N GLN A 195 -11.16 -3.94 12.21
CA GLN A 195 -12.39 -4.31 11.49
C GLN A 195 -12.24 -4.49 9.97
N LEU A 196 -11.11 -4.10 9.38
CA LEU A 196 -10.86 -4.21 7.93
C LEU A 196 -9.93 -5.37 7.55
N ALA A 197 -9.33 -6.06 8.53
CA ALA A 197 -8.30 -7.07 8.27
C ALA A 197 -8.82 -8.31 7.50
N SER A 198 -10.14 -8.53 7.50
CA SER A 198 -10.82 -9.58 6.74
C SER A 198 -11.35 -9.14 5.38
N ILE A 199 -11.19 -7.86 4.99
CA ILE A 199 -11.62 -7.35 3.69
C ILE A 199 -10.49 -7.59 2.69
N GLU A 200 -10.71 -8.49 1.74
CA GLU A 200 -9.81 -8.64 0.60
C GLU A 200 -9.88 -7.39 -0.29
N SER A 201 -8.72 -6.80 -0.56
CA SER A 201 -8.62 -5.60 -1.39
C SER A 201 -7.47 -5.71 -2.38
N GLU A 202 -7.60 -4.98 -3.48
CA GLU A 202 -6.58 -4.88 -4.51
C GLU A 202 -6.24 -3.41 -4.75
N LEU A 203 -4.95 -3.07 -4.77
CA LEU A 203 -4.45 -1.82 -5.33
C LEU A 203 -4.91 -1.70 -6.79
N LEU A 204 -5.53 -0.57 -7.12
CA LEU A 204 -6.05 -0.26 -8.44
C LEU A 204 -5.47 1.07 -8.94
N VAL A 205 -4.76 1.00 -10.07
CA VAL A 205 -4.37 2.16 -10.87
C VAL A 205 -5.01 2.02 -12.23
N ALA A 206 -5.96 2.89 -12.56
CA ALA A 206 -6.71 2.83 -13.81
C ALA A 206 -7.10 4.23 -14.27
N TYR A 207 -7.50 4.38 -15.52
CA TYR A 207 -8.14 5.61 -15.95
C TYR A 207 -9.55 5.74 -15.37
N ARG A 208 -9.88 6.92 -14.84
CA ARG A 208 -11.22 7.23 -14.31
C ARG A 208 -12.25 7.18 -15.44
N HIS A 209 -13.42 6.58 -15.17
CA HIS A 209 -14.51 6.46 -16.12
C HIS A 209 -14.97 7.83 -16.63
N LYS A 210 -15.31 7.90 -17.92
CA LYS A 210 -15.94 9.06 -18.54
C LYS A 210 -17.45 8.88 -18.53
N SER A 211 -18.12 9.58 -17.63
CA SER A 211 -19.58 9.76 -17.67
C SER A 211 -20.03 10.25 -19.05
N LYS A 212 -21.19 9.75 -19.51
CA LYS A 212 -21.80 10.10 -20.80
C LYS A 212 -22.39 11.51 -20.80
#